data_AF-A0A925Q0D3-F1
#
_entry.id   AF-A0A925Q0D3-F1
#
_cell.length_a   1.000
_cell.length_b   1.000
_cell.length_c   1.000
_cell.angle_alpha   90.00
_cell.angle_beta   90.00
_cell.angle_gamma   90.00
#
_symmetry.space_group_name_H-M   'P 1'
#
loop_
_entity.id
_entity.type
_entity.pdbx_description
1 polymer ?
#
loop_
_entity_poly.entity_id
_entity_poly.type
_entity_poly.pdbx_seq_one_letter_code
_entity_poly.pdbx_strand_id
1 'polypeptide(L)'
;MQAAAAPVTVHRALAAEEAARADFYALLSRLFQSAPDNALLRALADAAPIPAEGDPRLAKAWQDLVSASGVMDADAALDEYEALFGGVGKSAVSLYAGFYAGAAAIDHPRVRIRADLAGLGLAPREA
;
A
#
# COMPACT_ATOMS: atom_id res chain seq x y z
N MET A 1 -22.04 41.86 -13.57
CA MET A 1 -22.42 40.81 -12.61
C MET A 1 -22.49 39.50 -13.39
N GLN A 2 -21.44 38.68 -13.36
CA GLN A 2 -21.40 37.41 -14.11
C GLN A 2 -21.02 36.31 -13.12
N ALA A 3 -22.00 35.48 -12.77
CA ALA A 3 -21.79 34.32 -11.90
C ALA A 3 -21.07 33.25 -12.72
N ALA A 4 -19.80 32.99 -12.41
CA ALA A 4 -19.09 31.83 -12.92
C ALA A 4 -19.71 30.58 -12.30
N ALA A 5 -20.26 29.70 -13.13
CA ALA A 5 -20.77 28.41 -12.68
C ALA A 5 -19.61 27.61 -12.07
N ALA A 6 -19.72 27.28 -10.78
CA ALA A 6 -18.77 26.40 -10.12
C ALA A 6 -18.85 25.00 -10.77
N PRO A 7 -17.70 24.37 -11.11
CA PRO A 7 -17.72 23.02 -11.65
C PRO A 7 -18.29 22.05 -10.62
N VAL A 8 -19.35 21.34 -11.00
CA VAL A 8 -19.86 20.21 -10.22
C VAL A 8 -18.93 19.03 -10.49
N THR A 9 -18.04 18.74 -9.53
CA THR A 9 -17.20 17.54 -9.57
C THR A 9 -18.08 16.33 -9.33
N VAL A 10 -18.47 15.65 -10.41
CA VAL A 10 -19.19 14.39 -10.32
C VAL A 10 -18.16 13.29 -10.08
N HIS A 11 -17.94 12.91 -8.82
CA HIS A 11 -17.21 11.67 -8.54
C HIS A 11 -18.12 10.51 -8.92
N ARG A 12 -17.90 9.93 -10.11
CA ARG A 12 -18.50 8.63 -10.44
C ARG A 12 -18.11 7.64 -9.36
N ALA A 13 -19.09 6.90 -8.86
CA ALA A 13 -18.81 5.71 -8.07
C ALA A 13 -17.87 4.81 -8.88
N LEU A 14 -16.75 4.41 -8.26
CA LEU A 14 -15.81 3.49 -8.87
C LEU A 14 -16.53 2.17 -9.19
N ALA A 15 -16.17 1.55 -10.31
CA ALA A 15 -16.56 0.16 -10.53
C ALA A 15 -16.07 -0.69 -9.35
N ALA A 16 -16.81 -1.72 -8.97
CA ALA A 16 -16.48 -2.55 -7.82
C ALA A 16 -15.04 -3.11 -7.88
N GLU A 17 -14.57 -3.46 -9.08
CA GLU A 17 -13.19 -3.92 -9.28
C GLU A 17 -12.16 -2.82 -9.01
N GLU A 18 -12.39 -1.59 -9.46
CA GLU A 18 -11.47 -0.47 -9.23
C GLU A 18 -11.42 -0.06 -7.76
N ALA A 19 -12.56 -0.12 -7.06
CA ALA A 19 -12.61 0.08 -5.62
C ALA A 19 -11.79 -1.00 -4.88
N ALA A 20 -12.01 -2.27 -5.20
CA ALA A 20 -11.25 -3.37 -4.61
C ALA A 20 -9.75 -3.24 -4.89
N ARG A 21 -9.37 -2.83 -6.10
CA ARG A 21 -7.97 -2.58 -6.47
C ARG A 21 -7.34 -1.47 -5.62
N ALA A 22 -8.06 -0.37 -5.41
CA ALA A 22 -7.63 0.73 -4.57
C ALA A 22 -7.46 0.28 -3.10
N ASP A 23 -8.40 -0.50 -2.57
CA ASP A 23 -8.34 -1.04 -1.21
C ASP A 23 -7.12 -1.96 -1.00
N PHE A 24 -6.80 -2.81 -1.99
CA PHE A 24 -5.59 -3.63 -1.95
C PHE A 24 -4.31 -2.80 -1.98
N TYR A 25 -4.25 -1.75 -2.82
CA TYR A 25 -3.10 -0.85 -2.82
C TYR A 25 -2.94 -0.12 -1.49
N ALA A 26 -4.05 0.33 -0.88
CA ALA A 26 -4.03 0.96 0.43
C ALA A 26 -3.54 0.01 1.52
N LEU A 27 -4.01 -1.24 1.53
CA LEU A 27 -3.58 -2.26 2.48
C LEU A 27 -2.09 -2.57 2.34
N LEU A 28 -1.63 -2.86 1.13
CA LEU A 28 -0.21 -3.14 0.86
C LEU A 28 0.66 -1.94 1.25
N SER A 29 0.22 -0.72 0.91
CA SER A 29 0.93 0.49 1.31
C SER A 29 1.03 0.60 2.83
N ARG A 30 -0.02 0.29 3.59
CA ARG A 30 0.02 0.33 5.06
C ARG A 30 1.01 -0.68 5.63
N LEU A 31 0.99 -1.92 5.11
CA LEU A 31 1.87 -3.01 5.57
C LEU A 31 3.36 -2.76 5.27
N PHE A 32 3.68 -2.05 4.18
CA PHE A 32 5.07 -1.69 3.85
C PHE A 32 5.52 -0.34 4.43
N GLN A 33 4.61 0.45 4.98
CA GLN A 33 4.92 1.75 5.57
C GLN A 33 5.26 1.63 7.07
N SER A 34 4.63 0.69 7.77
CA SER A 34 4.83 0.44 9.20
C SER A 34 4.42 -0.97 9.59
N ALA A 35 4.95 -1.47 10.71
CA ALA A 35 4.48 -2.70 11.33
C ALA A 35 2.96 -2.68 11.56
N PRO A 36 2.26 -3.83 11.38
CA PRO A 36 0.82 -3.90 11.60
C PRO A 36 0.49 -3.77 13.09
N ASP A 37 -0.41 -2.86 13.42
CA ASP A 37 -0.92 -2.70 14.79
C ASP A 37 -2.03 -3.73 15.11
N ASN A 38 -2.39 -3.82 16.40
CA ASN A 38 -3.47 -4.68 16.88
C ASN A 38 -4.80 -4.48 16.13
N ALA A 39 -5.13 -3.24 15.72
CA ALA A 39 -6.38 -2.95 15.04
C ALA A 39 -6.36 -3.50 13.60
N LEU A 40 -5.24 -3.39 12.90
CA LEU A 40 -5.05 -3.95 11.57
C LEU A 40 -5.05 -5.47 11.60
N LEU A 41 -4.33 -6.09 12.55
CA LEU A 41 -4.28 -7.54 12.67
C LEU A 41 -5.68 -8.14 12.92
N ARG A 42 -6.46 -7.53 13.83
CA ARG A 42 -7.86 -7.93 14.06
C ARG A 42 -8.74 -7.74 12.83
N ALA A 43 -8.63 -6.59 12.17
CA ALA A 43 -9.40 -6.33 10.95
C ALA A 43 -9.09 -7.33 9.84
N LEU A 44 -7.83 -7.76 9.71
CA LEU A 44 -7.43 -8.80 8.76
C LEU A 44 -7.92 -10.19 9.19
N ALA A 45 -7.83 -10.53 10.48
CA ALA A 45 -8.32 -11.80 11.01
C ALA A 45 -9.84 -11.99 10.79
N ASP A 46 -10.61 -10.90 10.88
CA ASP A 46 -12.06 -10.89 10.68
C ASP A 46 -12.46 -10.74 9.20
N ALA A 47 -11.50 -10.61 8.29
CA ALA A 47 -11.80 -10.30 6.90
C ALA A 47 -12.41 -11.51 6.16
N ALA A 48 -13.38 -11.22 5.30
CA ALA A 48 -14.03 -12.25 4.48
C ALA A 48 -13.04 -12.89 3.48
N PRO A 49 -13.21 -14.18 3.15
CA PRO A 49 -12.41 -14.81 2.10
C PRO A 49 -12.70 -14.18 0.73
N ILE A 50 -11.70 -14.15 -0.15
CA ILE A 50 -11.90 -13.78 -1.55
C ILE A 50 -12.62 -14.94 -2.25
N PRO A 51 -13.68 -14.68 -3.03
CA PRO A 51 -14.38 -15.71 -3.78
C PRO A 51 -13.48 -16.48 -4.74
N ALA A 52 -13.77 -17.77 -4.92
CA ALA A 52 -12.96 -18.68 -5.73
C ALA A 52 -13.12 -18.47 -7.25
N GLU A 53 -13.99 -17.55 -7.68
CA GLU A 53 -14.19 -17.23 -9.11
C GLU A 53 -13.03 -16.42 -9.71
N GLY A 54 -12.14 -15.87 -8.87
CA GLY A 54 -10.97 -15.09 -9.28
C GLY A 54 -9.67 -15.89 -9.41
N ASP A 55 -8.53 -15.20 -9.34
CA ASP A 55 -7.21 -15.87 -9.35
C ASP A 55 -7.02 -16.71 -8.08
N PRO A 56 -6.86 -18.05 -8.19
CA PRO A 56 -6.71 -18.92 -7.03
C PRO A 56 -5.44 -18.62 -6.22
N ARG A 57 -4.39 -18.01 -6.81
CA ARG A 57 -3.17 -17.63 -6.10
C ARG A 57 -3.43 -16.45 -5.17
N LEU A 58 -4.21 -15.47 -5.62
CA LEU A 58 -4.59 -14.33 -4.80
C LEU A 58 -5.49 -14.76 -3.64
N ALA A 59 -6.50 -15.59 -3.92
CA ALA A 59 -7.39 -16.12 -2.89
C ALA A 59 -6.61 -16.89 -1.80
N LYS A 60 -5.63 -17.71 -2.21
CA LYS A 60 -4.76 -18.40 -1.26
C LYS A 60 -3.87 -17.45 -0.46
N ALA A 61 -3.20 -16.50 -1.11
CA ALA A 61 -2.33 -15.53 -0.42
C ALA A 61 -3.13 -14.70 0.60
N TRP A 62 -4.36 -14.33 0.26
CA TRP A 62 -5.28 -13.67 1.18
C TRP A 62 -5.61 -14.53 2.39
N GLN A 63 -5.97 -15.81 2.17
CA GLN A 63 -6.29 -16.72 3.27
C GLN A 63 -5.09 -16.96 4.19
N ASP A 64 -3.88 -17.06 3.64
CA ASP A 64 -2.66 -17.18 4.42
C ASP A 64 -2.43 -15.91 5.28
N LEU A 65 -2.67 -14.72 4.71
CA LEU A 65 -2.57 -13.44 5.43
C LEU A 65 -3.60 -13.32 6.57
N VAL A 66 -4.87 -13.66 6.31
CA VAL A 66 -5.94 -13.67 7.31
C VAL A 66 -5.58 -14.63 8.47
N SER A 67 -5.12 -15.83 8.12
CA SER A 67 -4.76 -16.86 9.11
C SER A 67 -3.57 -16.43 9.96
N ALA A 68 -2.52 -15.87 9.35
CA ALA A 68 -1.36 -15.35 10.08
C ALA A 68 -1.76 -14.18 11.00
N SER A 69 -2.62 -13.28 10.53
CA SER A 69 -3.08 -12.13 11.31
C SER A 69 -3.89 -12.53 12.54
N GLY A 70 -4.63 -13.66 12.47
CA GLY A 70 -5.41 -14.18 13.59
C GLY A 70 -4.60 -14.75 14.75
N VAL A 71 -3.31 -15.05 14.55
CA VAL A 71 -2.42 -15.62 15.57
C VAL A 71 -1.20 -14.74 15.87
N MET A 72 -1.03 -13.64 15.14
CA MET A 72 0.11 -12.74 15.28
C MET A 72 -0.09 -11.78 16.47
N ASP A 73 0.98 -11.57 17.21
CA ASP A 73 1.07 -10.52 18.23
C ASP A 73 1.66 -9.24 17.63
N ALA A 74 1.15 -8.08 18.04
CA ALA A 74 1.57 -6.80 17.44
C ALA A 74 3.01 -6.40 17.83
N ASP A 75 3.46 -6.73 19.04
CA ASP A 75 4.83 -6.43 19.46
C ASP A 75 5.81 -7.35 18.73
N ALA A 76 5.47 -8.63 18.57
CA ALA A 76 6.24 -9.56 17.74
C ALA A 76 6.30 -9.11 16.26
N ALA A 77 5.19 -8.64 15.71
CA ALA A 77 5.15 -8.12 14.34
C ALA A 77 6.01 -6.85 14.17
N LEU A 78 6.09 -6.00 15.20
CA LEU A 78 6.99 -4.85 15.21
C LEU A 78 8.46 -5.27 15.20
N ASP A 79 8.84 -6.21 16.06
CA ASP A 79 10.20 -6.75 16.10
C ASP A 79 10.61 -7.36 14.74
N GLU A 80 9.72 -8.14 14.11
CA GLU A 80 9.95 -8.69 12.77
C GLU A 80 10.09 -7.59 11.71
N TYR A 81 9.23 -6.57 11.74
CA TYR A 81 9.27 -5.46 10.80
C TYR A 81 10.59 -4.68 10.91
N GLU A 82 11.04 -4.38 12.13
CA GLU A 82 12.30 -3.69 12.37
C GLU A 82 13.51 -4.54 11.96
N ALA A 83 13.48 -5.84 12.22
CA ALA A 83 14.53 -6.77 11.77
C ALA A 83 14.61 -6.87 10.24
N LEU A 84 13.47 -6.88 9.55
CA LEU A 84 13.40 -6.98 8.09
C LEU A 84 13.77 -5.67 7.40
N PHE A 85 13.23 -4.55 7.87
CA PHE A 85 13.26 -3.26 7.17
C PHE A 85 14.02 -2.14 7.90
N GLY A 86 14.09 -2.18 9.24
CA GLY A 86 14.43 -1.03 10.10
C GLY A 86 15.87 -0.92 10.60
N GLY A 87 16.76 -1.86 10.29
CA GLY A 87 18.13 -1.85 10.83
C GLY A 87 18.96 -0.62 10.42
N VAL A 88 19.74 -0.07 11.38
CA VAL A 88 20.75 1.02 11.20
C VAL A 88 21.98 0.55 10.37
N GLY A 89 21.77 -0.44 9.48
CA GLY A 89 22.78 -1.10 8.66
C GLY A 89 22.14 -1.66 7.39
N LYS A 90 22.52 -2.89 7.00
CA LYS A 90 21.91 -3.56 5.84
C LYS A 90 20.60 -4.21 6.27
N SER A 91 19.46 -3.56 5.97
CA SER A 91 18.14 -4.20 6.07
C SER A 91 18.16 -5.54 5.31
N ALA A 92 17.52 -6.57 5.86
CA ALA A 92 17.41 -7.86 5.16
C ALA A 92 16.69 -7.70 3.82
N VAL A 93 15.69 -6.82 3.78
CA VAL A 93 14.94 -6.46 2.58
C VAL A 93 14.85 -4.94 2.48
N SER A 94 15.15 -4.38 1.31
CA SER A 94 15.00 -2.93 1.10
C SER A 94 13.56 -2.61 0.72
N LEU A 95 12.95 -1.58 1.31
CA LEU A 95 11.65 -1.06 0.89
C LEU A 95 11.75 -0.16 -0.37
N TYR A 96 12.97 0.17 -0.80
CA TYR A 96 13.18 1.11 -1.89
C TYR A 96 13.49 0.37 -3.19
N ALA A 97 12.61 0.53 -4.18
CA ALA A 97 12.80 -0.04 -5.52
C ALA A 97 14.17 0.32 -6.16
N GLY A 98 14.72 1.49 -5.82
CA GLY A 98 16.04 1.92 -6.28
C GLY A 98 17.18 0.97 -5.89
N PHE A 99 17.07 0.29 -4.74
CA PHE A 99 18.03 -0.72 -4.30
C PHE A 99 18.11 -1.90 -5.27
N TYR A 100 16.98 -2.31 -5.84
CA TYR A 100 16.90 -3.44 -6.77
C TYR A 100 17.12 -3.03 -8.24
N ALA A 101 16.83 -1.77 -8.58
CA ALA A 101 16.92 -1.28 -9.96
C ALA A 101 18.37 -1.04 -10.44
N GLY A 102 19.35 -0.93 -9.54
CA GLY A 102 20.75 -0.66 -9.88
C GLY A 102 20.98 0.64 -10.66
N ALA A 103 20.00 1.55 -10.65
CA ALA A 103 19.98 2.73 -11.51
C ALA A 103 20.85 3.86 -10.94
N ALA A 104 21.60 4.54 -11.82
CA ALA A 104 22.27 5.79 -11.47
C ALA A 104 21.26 6.86 -11.03
N ALA A 105 21.69 7.82 -10.22
CA ALA A 105 20.81 8.85 -9.62
C ALA A 105 19.93 9.61 -10.65
N ILE A 106 20.39 9.74 -11.89
CA ILE A 106 19.67 10.41 -13.00
C ILE A 106 18.50 9.57 -13.53
N ASP A 107 18.64 8.24 -13.59
CA ASP A 107 17.58 7.32 -14.02
C ASP A 107 16.79 6.75 -12.83
N HIS A 108 17.00 7.30 -11.64
CA HIS A 108 16.44 6.76 -10.42
C HIS A 108 14.90 6.81 -10.49
N PRO A 109 14.19 5.67 -10.34
CA PRO A 109 12.73 5.59 -10.48
C PRO A 109 11.96 6.63 -9.65
N ARG A 110 12.51 7.02 -8.49
CA ARG A 110 11.97 8.08 -7.61
C ARG A 110 11.90 9.47 -8.27
N VAL A 111 12.83 9.84 -9.14
CA VAL A 111 12.80 11.15 -9.81
C VAL A 111 11.64 11.19 -10.79
N ARG A 112 11.53 10.16 -11.63
CA ARG A 112 10.45 10.00 -12.61
C ARG A 112 9.07 10.01 -11.93
N ILE A 113 8.86 9.18 -10.90
CA ILE A 113 7.55 9.11 -10.24
C ILE A 113 7.15 10.43 -9.58
N ARG A 114 8.10 11.22 -9.06
CA ARG A 114 7.80 12.55 -8.50
C ARG A 114 7.36 13.53 -9.58
N ALA A 115 8.01 13.50 -10.75
CA ALA A 115 7.61 14.33 -11.89
C ALA A 115 6.22 13.94 -12.41
N ASP A 116 5.95 12.64 -12.54
CA ASP A 116 4.65 12.12 -12.97
C ASP A 116 3.54 12.53 -11.99
N LEU A 117 3.75 12.36 -10.68
CA LEU A 117 2.80 12.77 -9.65
C LEU A 117 2.56 14.28 -9.66
N ALA A 118 3.60 15.10 -9.87
CA ALA A 118 3.44 16.54 -10.00
C ALA A 118 2.60 16.93 -11.23
N GLY A 119 2.84 16.26 -12.37
CA GLY A 119 2.03 16.44 -13.58
C GLY A 119 0.55 16.07 -13.40
N LEU A 120 0.26 15.14 -12.49
CA LEU A 120 -1.10 14.74 -12.11
C LEU A 120 -1.73 15.64 -11.02
N GLY A 121 -1.01 16.65 -10.50
CA GLY A 121 -1.48 17.47 -9.38
C GLY A 121 -1.49 16.74 -8.03
N LEU A 122 -0.79 15.61 -7.93
CA LEU A 122 -0.65 14.76 -6.75
C LEU A 122 0.72 14.95 -6.07
N ALA A 123 1.32 16.13 -6.24
CA ALA A 123 2.56 16.47 -5.55
C ALA A 123 2.34 16.37 -4.02
N PRO A 124 3.37 15.99 -3.25
CA PRO A 124 3.29 16.00 -1.80
C PRO A 124 2.78 17.36 -1.31
N ARG A 125 1.84 17.35 -0.38
CA ARG A 125 1.40 18.56 0.29
C ARG A 125 2.61 19.07 1.09
N GLU A 126 3.11 20.27 0.78
CA GLU A 126 4.13 20.90 1.61
C GLU A 126 3.56 21.05 3.03
N ALA A 127 4.34 20.60 4.03
CA ALA A 127 4.00 20.69 5.44
C ALA A 127 4.44 22.05 6.00
#